data_AF-A0ABD5S4U8-F1
#
_entry.id   AF-A0ABD5S4U8-F1
#
_cell.length_a   1.000
_cell.length_b   1.000
_cell.length_c   1.000
_cell.angle_alpha   90.00
_cell.angle_beta   90.00
_cell.angle_gamma   90.00
#
_symmetry.space_group_name_H-M   'P 1'
#
loop_
_entity.id
_entity.type
_entity.pdbx_description
1 polymer ?
#
loop_
_entity_poly.entity_id
_entity_poly.type
_entity_poly.pdbx_seq_one_letter_code
_entity_poly.pdbx_strand_id
1 'polypeptide(L)'
;TFETADGDVMLQAVAPDGDVRPLLAEAIDLDEVRDLSVRLLAGSEWSPTVGDVNLALDCVECENTVTGEGESARFDGQLYHFCCQNCLASFEERYDRLSEGA
;
A
#
# COMPACT_ATOMS: atom_id res chain seq x y z
N THR A 1 -8.13 -3.45 -14.17
CA THR A 1 -8.44 -4.14 -15.43
C THR A 1 -9.19 -3.18 -16.31
N PHE A 2 -8.76 -2.99 -17.56
CA PHE A 2 -9.50 -2.21 -18.53
C PHE A 2 -10.36 -3.18 -19.35
N GLU A 3 -11.64 -2.85 -19.49
CA GLU A 3 -12.60 -3.60 -20.33
C GLU A 3 -12.91 -2.72 -21.55
N THR A 4 -12.77 -3.29 -22.75
CA THR A 4 -13.17 -2.62 -23.99
C THR A 4 -14.63 -2.94 -24.32
N ALA A 5 -15.27 -2.10 -25.14
CA ALA A 5 -16.66 -2.32 -25.55
C ALA A 5 -16.89 -3.65 -26.30
N ASP A 6 -15.82 -4.24 -26.83
CA ASP A 6 -15.84 -5.50 -27.59
C ASP A 6 -15.62 -6.73 -26.70
N GLY A 7 -15.46 -6.54 -25.39
CA GLY A 7 -15.23 -7.63 -24.42
C GLY A 7 -13.75 -8.02 -24.28
N ASP A 8 -12.82 -7.20 -24.76
CA ASP A 8 -11.39 -7.45 -24.55
C ASP A 8 -10.94 -6.95 -23.18
N VAL A 9 -10.08 -7.75 -22.55
CA VAL A 9 -9.45 -7.41 -21.28
C VAL A 9 -7.99 -7.02 -21.54
N MET A 10 -7.61 -5.79 -21.16
CA MET A 10 -6.22 -5.32 -21.21
C MET A 10 -5.61 -5.23 -19.81
N LEU A 11 -4.44 -5.86 -19.66
CA LEU A 11 -3.62 -5.85 -18.45
C LEU A 11 -2.20 -5.40 -18.81
N GLN A 12 -1.64 -4.51 -17.99
CA GLN A 12 -0.21 -4.26 -17.95
C GLN A 12 0.36 -4.97 -16.72
N ALA A 13 1.32 -5.89 -16.91
CA ALA A 13 1.93 -6.66 -15.85
C ALA A 13 3.41 -6.93 -16.11
N VAL A 14 4.15 -7.24 -15.04
CA VAL A 14 5.51 -7.76 -15.10
C VAL A 14 5.42 -9.28 -15.02
N ALA A 15 5.92 -9.97 -16.06
CA ALA A 15 5.94 -11.43 -16.09
C ALA A 15 7.32 -11.95 -15.65
N PRO A 16 7.40 -12.82 -14.63
CA PRO A 16 8.62 -13.53 -14.29
C PRO A 16 9.14 -14.30 -15.51
N ASP A 17 10.43 -14.15 -15.81
CA ASP A 17 11.12 -14.81 -16.93
C ASP A 17 10.52 -14.57 -18.34
N GLY A 18 9.62 -13.60 -18.47
CA GLY A 18 8.93 -13.29 -19.72
C GLY A 18 7.80 -14.27 -20.08
N ASP A 19 7.47 -15.23 -19.21
CA ASP A 19 6.37 -16.15 -19.44
C ASP A 19 5.07 -15.62 -18.81
N VAL A 20 4.18 -15.15 -19.68
CA VAL A 20 2.88 -14.59 -19.28
C VAL A 20 1.81 -15.65 -19.06
N ARG A 21 1.98 -16.87 -19.59
CA ARG A 21 0.92 -17.89 -19.52
C ARG A 21 0.69 -18.39 -18.09
N PRO A 22 1.71 -18.75 -17.31
CA PRO A 22 1.55 -19.12 -15.91
C PRO A 22 0.90 -18.00 -15.10
N LEU A 23 1.36 -16.76 -15.31
CA LEU A 23 0.81 -15.58 -14.64
C LEU A 23 -0.70 -15.42 -14.87
N LEU A 24 -1.17 -15.66 -16.10
CA LEU A 24 -2.60 -15.59 -16.43
C LEU A 24 -3.38 -16.80 -15.90
N ALA A 25 -2.82 -18.00 -15.96
CA ALA A 25 -3.46 -19.22 -15.48
C ALA A 25 -3.77 -19.20 -13.96
N GLU A 26 -3.06 -18.38 -13.19
CA GLU A 26 -3.35 -18.16 -11.77
C GLU A 26 -4.67 -17.40 -11.53
N ALA A 27 -5.11 -16.59 -12.49
CA ALA A 27 -6.23 -15.67 -12.33
C ALA A 27 -7.43 -16.01 -13.22
N ILE A 28 -7.21 -16.63 -14.37
CA ILE A 28 -8.27 -16.94 -15.35
C ILE A 28 -8.12 -18.36 -15.90
N ASP A 29 -9.25 -18.97 -16.25
CA ASP A 29 -9.26 -20.21 -17.00
C ASP A 29 -8.86 -19.95 -18.46
N LEU A 30 -7.67 -20.41 -18.85
CA LEU A 30 -7.14 -20.20 -20.19
C LEU A 30 -7.90 -20.97 -21.27
N ASP A 31 -8.69 -21.99 -20.92
CA ASP A 31 -9.51 -22.73 -21.88
C ASP A 31 -10.72 -21.90 -22.35
N GLU A 32 -11.14 -20.90 -21.57
CA GLU A 32 -12.19 -19.96 -21.95
C GLU A 32 -11.66 -18.78 -22.80
N VAL A 33 -10.33 -18.65 -22.94
CA VAL A 33 -9.68 -17.56 -23.67
C VAL A 33 -9.63 -17.88 -25.17
N ARG A 34 -10.32 -17.06 -25.97
CA ARG A 34 -10.36 -17.23 -27.43
C ARG A 34 -9.06 -16.81 -28.14
N ASP A 35 -8.43 -15.74 -27.65
CA ASP A 35 -7.19 -15.20 -28.19
C ASP A 35 -6.33 -14.56 -27.08
N LEU A 36 -5.01 -14.68 -27.19
CA LEU A 36 -4.06 -14.07 -26.28
C LEU A 36 -2.95 -13.37 -27.07
N SER A 37 -2.95 -12.04 -27.01
CA SER A 37 -1.93 -11.20 -27.63
C SER A 37 -1.00 -10.59 -26.58
N VAL A 38 0.31 -10.77 -26.78
CA VAL A 38 1.35 -10.31 -25.85
C VAL A 38 2.23 -9.29 -26.55
N ARG A 39 2.34 -8.09 -25.96
CA ARG A 39 3.15 -7.00 -26.50
C ARG A 39 4.14 -6.51 -25.45
N LEU A 40 5.43 -6.51 -25.80
CA LEU A 40 6.46 -5.92 -24.95
C LEU A 40 6.28 -4.40 -24.90
N LEU A 41 6.25 -3.86 -23.69
CA LEU A 41 6.18 -2.43 -23.45
C LEU A 41 7.60 -1.90 -23.29
N ALA A 42 8.00 -0.96 -24.16
CA ALA A 42 9.27 -0.25 -24.02
C ALA A 42 9.24 0.79 -22.87
N GLY A 43 8.05 1.21 -22.45
CA GLY A 43 7.82 2.11 -21.34
C GLY A 43 6.32 2.33 -21.12
N SER A 44 5.96 2.76 -19.93
CA SER A 44 4.60 3.17 -19.58
C SER A 44 4.65 4.43 -18.72
N GLU A 45 3.88 5.45 -19.07
CA GLU A 45 3.69 6.63 -18.23
C GLU A 45 2.33 6.51 -17.54
N TRP A 46 2.35 6.53 -16.21
CA TRP A 46 1.15 6.51 -15.38
C TRP A 46 1.23 7.67 -14.39
N SER A 47 0.26 8.59 -14.46
CA SER A 47 0.15 9.75 -13.58
C SER A 47 -1.13 9.63 -12.75
N PRO A 48 -1.18 8.72 -11.77
CA PRO A 48 -2.35 8.60 -10.90
C PRO A 48 -2.49 9.88 -10.08
N THR A 49 -3.70 10.42 -10.07
CA THR A 49 -4.07 11.39 -9.04
C THR A 49 -4.54 10.56 -7.85
N VAL A 50 -3.77 10.55 -6.76
CA VAL A 50 -4.28 10.07 -5.48
C VAL A 50 -5.32 11.09 -5.06
N GLY A 51 -6.62 10.80 -5.29
CA GLY A 51 -7.68 11.62 -4.73
C GLY A 51 -7.56 11.58 -3.21
N ASP A 52 -7.73 12.73 -2.54
CA ASP A 52 -7.58 12.99 -1.10
C ASP A 52 -7.72 11.75 -0.19
N VAL A 53 -6.72 10.87 -0.22
CA VAL A 53 -6.50 9.93 0.85
C VAL A 53 -5.62 10.74 1.77
N ASN A 54 -6.20 11.14 2.89
CA ASN A 54 -5.43 11.42 4.08
C ASN A 54 -4.65 10.14 4.41
N LEU A 55 -3.53 9.92 3.72
CA LEU A 55 -2.37 9.16 4.19
C LEU A 55 -1.68 9.95 5.33
N ALA A 56 -2.43 10.84 5.98
CA ALA A 56 -2.11 11.44 7.24
C ALA A 56 -2.14 10.31 8.26
N LEU A 57 -0.96 9.85 8.64
CA LEU A 57 -0.82 9.07 9.86
C LEU A 57 -1.33 9.97 10.98
N ASP A 58 -2.31 9.54 11.75
CA ASP A 58 -2.80 10.32 12.89
C ASP A 58 -1.92 10.05 14.11
N CYS A 59 -1.60 11.10 14.86
CA CYS A 59 -0.86 11.00 16.10
C CYS A 59 -1.69 10.23 17.13
N VAL A 60 -1.15 9.13 17.67
CA VAL A 60 -1.86 8.30 18.66
C VAL A 60 -2.14 9.04 19.98
N GLU A 61 -1.44 10.13 20.26
CA GLU A 61 -1.61 10.92 21.49
C GLU A 61 -2.60 12.08 21.37
N CYS A 62 -2.69 12.73 20.21
CA CYS A 62 -3.48 13.96 20.06
C CYS A 62 -4.31 14.04 18.79
N GLU A 63 -4.34 12.96 17.99
CA GLU A 63 -5.16 12.81 16.78
C GLU A 63 -4.87 13.86 15.68
N ASN A 64 -3.79 14.63 15.80
CA ASN A 64 -3.32 15.50 14.74
C ASN A 64 -2.58 14.71 13.65
N THR A 65 -2.66 15.19 12.42
CA THR A 65 -1.89 14.65 11.30
C THR A 65 -0.39 14.73 11.57
N VAL A 66 0.28 13.59 11.39
CA VAL A 66 1.74 13.46 11.40
C VAL A 66 2.28 13.91 10.05
N THR A 67 3.17 14.89 10.08
CA THR A 67 3.89 15.38 8.90
C THR A 67 5.28 14.72 8.83
N GLY A 68 6.10 15.09 7.84
CA GLY A 68 7.48 14.57 7.72
C GLY A 68 8.41 14.93 8.89
N GLU A 69 7.98 15.79 9.81
CA GLU A 69 8.69 16.16 11.05
C GLU A 69 8.26 15.32 12.27
N GLY A 70 7.38 14.33 12.07
CA GLY A 70 6.89 13.47 13.13
C GLY A 70 7.87 12.41 13.60
N GLU A 71 7.61 11.87 14.79
CA GLU A 71 8.40 10.81 15.40
C GLU A 71 7.70 9.45 15.26
N SER A 72 8.49 8.37 15.34
CA SER A 72 7.96 7.00 15.31
C SER A 72 8.75 6.10 16.26
N ALA A 73 8.03 5.32 17.07
CA ALA A 73 8.64 4.42 18.04
C ALA A 73 7.89 3.09 18.11
N ARG A 74 8.55 2.07 18.65
CA ARG A 74 7.95 0.73 18.84
C ARG A 74 7.77 0.44 20.32
N PHE A 75 6.56 0.02 20.68
CA PHE A 75 6.20 -0.47 22.00
C PHE A 75 5.54 -1.84 21.84
N ASP A 76 6.04 -2.86 22.56
CA ASP A 76 5.59 -4.26 22.45
C ASP A 76 5.46 -4.80 21.01
N GLY A 77 6.40 -4.40 20.15
CA GLY A 77 6.45 -4.81 18.75
C GLY A 77 5.49 -4.06 17.81
N GLN A 78 4.57 -3.25 18.35
CA GLN A 78 3.69 -2.39 17.56
C GLN A 78 4.37 -1.05 17.26
N LEU A 79 4.22 -0.55 16.03
CA LEU A 79 4.75 0.74 15.61
C LEU A 79 3.70 1.84 15.83
N TYR A 80 4.12 2.93 16.48
CA TYR A 80 3.29 4.09 16.77
C TYR A 80 3.90 5.35 16.15
N HIS A 81 3.04 6.30 15.78
CA HIS A 81 3.41 7.55 15.11
C HIS A 81 2.94 8.77 15.92
N PHE A 82 3.77 9.81 15.95
CA PHE A 82 3.58 11.01 16.75
C PHE A 82 3.83 12.26 15.93
N CYS A 83 3.01 13.30 16.12
CA CYS A 83 3.18 14.55 15.36
C CYS A 83 4.39 15.37 15.82
N CYS A 84 4.98 15.07 16.99
CA CYS A 84 6.17 15.72 17.53
C CYS A 84 6.80 14.92 18.68
N GLN A 85 8.04 15.26 19.05
CA GLN A 85 8.77 14.64 20.16
C GLN A 85 8.04 14.74 21.51
N ASN A 86 7.28 15.81 21.75
CA ASN A 86 6.54 15.97 23.01
C ASN A 86 5.41 14.93 23.16
N CYS A 87 4.75 14.57 22.06
CA CYS A 87 3.73 13.52 22.07
C CYS A 87 4.38 12.16 22.33
N LEU A 88 5.52 11.87 21.72
CA LEU A 88 6.27 10.64 22.00
C LEU A 88 6.61 10.52 23.50
N ALA A 89 7.21 11.56 24.09
CA ALA A 89 7.56 11.55 25.52
C ALA A 89 6.34 11.38 26.43
N SER A 90 5.22 12.03 26.10
CA SER A 90 3.97 11.88 26.87
C SER A 90 3.39 10.46 26.78
N PHE A 91 3.50 9.83 25.60
CA PHE A 91 3.11 8.44 25.39
C PHE A 91 3.98 7.49 26.22
N GLU A 92 5.30 7.68 26.19
CA GLU A 92 6.27 6.87 26.95
C GLU A 92 5.96 6.89 28.44
N GLU A 93 5.78 8.07 29.04
CA GLU A 93 5.43 8.21 30.46
C GLU A 93 4.08 7.55 30.83
N ARG A 94 3.12 7.55 29.91
CA ARG A 94 1.83 6.88 30.10
C ARG A 94 1.97 5.36 29.96
N TYR A 95 2.75 4.90 28.98
CA TYR A 95 3.00 3.50 28.70
C TYR A 95 3.74 2.82 29.85
N ASP A 96 4.78 3.48 30.38
CA ASP A 96 5.57 2.99 31.51
C ASP A 96 4.72 2.83 32.77
N ARG A 97 3.83 3.78 33.08
CA ARG A 97 2.90 3.63 34.22
C ARG A 97 1.91 2.48 34.07
N LEU A 98 1.52 2.15 32.84
CA LEU A 98 0.60 1.04 32.57
C LEU A 98 1.33 -0.31 32.62
N SER A 99 2.60 -0.36 32.19
CA SER A 99 3.42 -1.58 32.22
C SER A 99 3.94 -1.90 33.62
N GLU A 100 4.22 -0.89 34.46
CA GLU A 100 4.60 -1.07 35.87
C GLU A 100 3.43 -1.55 36.77
N GLY A 101 2.19 -1.44 36.28
CA GLY A 101 0.98 -1.87 36.98
C GLY A 101 0.47 -3.29 36.63
N ALA A 102 1.19 -4.04 35.78
CA ALA A 102 0.80 -5.34 35.24
C ALA A 102 1.58 -6.53 35.86
#